data_AF-A0ABD0N839-F1
#
_entry.id   AF-A0ABD0N839-F1
#
_cell.length_a   1.000
_cell.length_b   1.000
_cell.length_c   1.000
_cell.angle_alpha   90.00
_cell.angle_beta   90.00
_cell.angle_gamma   90.00
#
_symmetry.space_group_name_H-M   'P 1'
#
loop_
_entity.id
_entity.type
_entity.pdbx_description
1 polymer ?
#
loop_
_entity_poly.entity_id
_entity_poly.type
_entity_poly.pdbx_seq_one_letter_code
_entity_poly.pdbx_strand_id
1 'polypeptide(L)' 'VSIEDPFDQDDWEAWTNFTASTNIQVVGDDLTVTNPKRIAKAVSDKACNCLLLKVNQIGSVTESLQA' A
#
# COMPACT_ATOMS: atom_id res chain seq x y z
N VAL A 1 -16.58 4.07 -1.77
CA VAL A 1 -16.42 2.88 -0.91
C VAL A 1 -14.96 2.45 -1.00
N SER A 2 -14.33 2.06 0.11
CA SER A 2 -12.90 1.76 0.22
C SER A 2 -12.69 0.49 1.05
N ILE A 3 -11.60 -0.23 0.81
CA ILE A 3 -11.11 -1.33 1.65
C ILE A 3 -9.63 -1.12 1.97
N GLU A 4 -9.24 -1.43 3.20
CA GLU A 4 -7.88 -1.33 3.73
C GLU A 4 -7.41 -2.74 4.11
N ASP A 5 -6.16 -3.07 3.79
CA ASP A 5 -5.51 -4.36 4.09
C ASP A 5 -6.41 -5.61 3.91
N PRO A 6 -6.91 -5.86 2.68
CA PRO A 6 -7.76 -7.03 2.40
C PRO A 6 -7.05 -8.38 2.59
N PHE A 7 -5.71 -8.41 2.61
CA PHE A 7 -4.89 -9.60 2.76
C PHE A 7 -3.66 -9.33 3.65
N ASP A 8 -2.92 -10.40 3.95
CA ASP A 8 -1.65 -10.31 4.67
C ASP A 8 -0.63 -9.41 3.95
N GLN A 9 0.23 -8.77 4.73
CA GLN A 9 1.22 -7.81 4.26
C GLN A 9 2.21 -8.37 3.22
N ASP A 10 2.47 -9.69 3.20
CA ASP A 10 3.43 -10.30 2.28
C ASP A 10 2.76 -11.16 1.18
N ASP A 11 1.43 -11.19 1.11
CA ASP A 11 0.66 -11.92 0.08
C ASP A 11 0.43 -11.10 -1.21
N TRP A 12 1.52 -10.67 -1.85
CA TRP A 12 1.50 -9.79 -3.01
C TRP A 12 0.61 -10.28 -4.16
N GLU A 13 0.51 -11.60 -4.36
CA GLU A 13 -0.30 -12.19 -5.43
C GLU A 13 -1.80 -11.95 -5.19
N ALA A 14 -2.28 -12.16 -3.95
CA ALA A 14 -3.67 -11.89 -3.60
C ALA A 14 -4.04 -10.41 -3.79
N TRP A 15 -3.16 -9.51 -3.35
CA TRP A 15 -3.33 -8.07 -3.52
C TRP A 15 -3.47 -7.66 -4.99
N THR A 16 -2.53 -8.08 -5.85
CA THR A 16 -2.56 -7.75 -7.28
C THR A 16 -3.79 -8.31 -7.97
N ASN A 17 -4.15 -9.57 -7.70
CA ASN A 17 -5.33 -10.21 -8.29
C ASN A 17 -6.62 -9.49 -7.88
N PHE A 18 -6.75 -9.15 -6.60
CA PHE A 18 -7.92 -8.46 -6.09
C PHE A 18 -8.03 -7.03 -6.64
N THR A 19 -6.95 -6.26 -6.60
CA THR A 19 -6.94 -4.88 -7.11
C THR A 19 -7.24 -4.83 -8.60
N ALA A 20 -6.82 -5.82 -9.39
CA ALA A 20 -7.19 -5.93 -10.79
C ALA A 20 -8.68 -6.27 -11.01
N SER A 21 -9.35 -6.89 -10.03
CA SER A 21 -10.75 -7.34 -10.14
C SER A 21 -11.78 -6.29 -9.73
N THR A 22 -11.35 -5.16 -9.17
CA THR A 22 -12.23 -4.15 -8.58
C THR A 22 -11.88 -2.73 -9.02
N ASN A 23 -12.88 -1.84 -8.94
CA ASN A 23 -12.74 -0.41 -9.23
C ASN A 23 -12.85 0.46 -7.96
N ILE A 24 -12.89 -0.15 -6.78
CA ILE A 24 -12.93 0.59 -5.51
C ILE A 24 -11.51 1.00 -5.09
N GLN A 25 -11.44 1.86 -4.07
CA GLN A 25 -10.16 2.19 -3.44
C GLN A 25 -9.67 0.99 -2.60
N VAL A 26 -8.43 0.57 -2.84
CA VAL A 26 -7.69 -0.46 -2.10
C VAL A 26 -6.49 0.22 -1.46
N VAL A 27 -6.52 0.32 -0.14
CA VAL A 27 -5.55 1.06 0.68
C VAL A 27 -4.53 0.08 1.24
N GLY A 28 -3.23 0.32 0.99
CA GLY A 28 -2.14 -0.42 1.60
C GLY A 28 -1.61 0.28 2.85
N ASP A 29 -1.81 -0.32 4.02
CA ASP A 29 -1.23 0.10 5.30
C ASP A 29 -0.06 -0.81 5.66
N ASP A 30 -0.31 -2.03 6.18
CA ASP A 30 0.77 -2.97 6.53
C ASP A 30 1.50 -3.51 5.29
N LEU A 31 0.84 -3.55 4.14
CA LEU A 31 1.50 -3.87 2.87
C LEU A 31 2.64 -2.90 2.56
N THR A 32 2.49 -1.61 2.88
CA THR A 32 3.44 -0.56 2.49
C THR A 32 4.27 -0.04 3.66
N VAL A 33 3.73 -0.05 4.89
CA VAL A 33 4.30 0.50 6.13
C VAL A 33 4.93 1.88 5.95
N THR A 34 4.33 2.72 5.09
CA THR A 34 4.88 4.02 4.68
C THR A 34 6.35 3.91 4.19
N ASN A 35 6.81 2.75 3.70
CA ASN A 35 8.19 2.50 3.28
C ASN A 35 8.36 2.63 1.77
N PRO A 36 9.21 3.55 1.26
CA PRO A 36 9.36 3.82 -0.18
C PRO A 36 9.68 2.58 -1.03
N LYS A 37 10.43 1.60 -0.51
CA LYS A 37 10.75 0.38 -1.25
C LYS A 37 9.52 -0.51 -1.43
N ARG A 38 8.70 -0.65 -0.38
CA ARG A 38 7.46 -1.42 -0.45
C ARG A 38 6.40 -0.70 -1.28
N ILE A 39 6.34 0.63 -1.20
CA ILE A 39 5.48 1.46 -2.06
C ILE A 39 5.87 1.28 -3.53
N ALA A 40 7.16 1.37 -3.88
CA ALA A 40 7.61 1.15 -5.25
C ALA A 40 7.25 -0.25 -5.78
N LYS A 41 7.34 -1.28 -4.93
CA LYS A 41 6.88 -2.63 -5.26
C LYS A 41 5.37 -2.70 -5.46
N ALA A 42 4.58 -2.10 -4.57
CA ALA A 42 3.12 -2.06 -4.69
C ALA A 42 2.65 -1.36 -5.97
N VAL A 43 3.35 -0.30 -6.39
CA VAL A 43 3.11 0.39 -7.66
C VAL A 43 3.47 -0.49 -8.85
N SER A 44 4.65 -1.12 -8.83
CA SER A 44 5.10 -2.05 -9.89
C SER A 44 4.12 -3.20 -10.10
N ASP A 45 3.70 -3.81 -9.00
CA ASP A 45 2.85 -5.01 -9.01
C ASP A 45 1.36 -4.67 -9.11
N LYS A 46 1.00 -3.38 -9.11
CA LYS A 46 -0.39 -2.88 -9.05
C LYS A 46 -1.19 -3.50 -7.89
N ALA A 47 -0.53 -3.66 -6.74
CA ALA A 47 -1.07 -4.36 -5.58
C ALA A 47 -2.17 -3.56 -4.87
N CYS A 48 -2.08 -2.22 -4.85
CA CYS A 48 -3.07 -1.31 -4.28
C CYS A 48 -3.11 0.01 -5.07
N ASN A 49 -4.10 0.87 -4.81
CA ASN A 49 -4.25 2.15 -5.52
C ASN A 49 -4.36 3.37 -4.58
N CYS A 50 -4.18 3.15 -3.28
CA CYS A 50 -4.12 4.20 -2.26
C CYS A 50 -3.11 3.81 -1.17
N LEU A 51 -2.43 4.82 -0.61
CA LEU A 51 -1.43 4.68 0.45
C LEU A 51 -2.04 5.18 1.77
N LEU A 52 -1.96 4.39 2.84
CA LEU A 52 -2.20 4.90 4.19
C LEU A 52 -0.88 5.45 4.75
N LEU A 53 -0.78 6.77 4.84
CA LEU A 53 0.47 7.44 5.24
C LEU A 53 0.50 7.68 6.74
N LYS A 54 1.33 6.90 7.46
CA LYS A 54 1.55 7.03 8.91
C LYS A 54 2.95 7.55 9.18
N VAL A 55 3.03 8.84 9.54
CA VAL A 55 4.31 9.54 9.77
C VAL A 55 5.20 8.87 10.82
N ASN A 56 4.61 8.16 11.79
CA ASN A 56 5.34 7.42 12.83
C ASN A 56 5.91 6.08 12.35
N GLN A 57 5.50 5.55 11.20
CA GLN A 57 6.08 4.33 10.62
C GLN A 57 7.40 4.61 9.89
N ILE A 58 7.60 5.84 9.37
CA ILE A 58 8.81 6.22 8.65
C ILE A 58 9.78 7.09 9.46
N GLY A 59 9.31 7.73 10.54
CA GLY A 59 10.19 8.33 11.56
C GLY A 59 10.50 9.82 11.39
N SER A 60 10.29 10.40 10.20
CA SER A 60 10.38 11.86 9.99
C SER A 60 9.34 12.42 9.00
N VAL A 61 9.03 13.71 9.13
CA VAL A 61 8.12 14.42 8.22
C VAL A 61 8.70 14.52 6.80
N THR A 62 10.01 14.67 6.67
CA THR A 62 10.68 14.75 5.36
C THR A 62 10.54 13.43 4.60
N GLU A 63 10.77 12.30 5.27
CA GLU A 63 10.64 10.99 4.64
C GLU A 63 9.17 10.65 4.35
N SER A 64 8.24 11.11 5.19
CA SER A 64 6.81 11.00 4.94
C SER A 64 6.37 11.73 3.67
N LEU A 65 6.99 12.86 3.31
CA LEU A 65 6.67 13.59 2.07
C LEU A 65 7.24 12.92 0.81
N GLN A 66 8.21 12.01 0.96
CA GLN A 66 8.87 11.31 -0.14
C GLN A 66 8.26 9.93 -0.42
N ALA A 67 7.57 9.36 0.57
CA ALA A 67 6.80 8.12 0.47
C ALA A 67 5.53 8.32 -0.38
#